data_AF-A0A959C3B1-F1
#
_entry.id   AF-A0A959C3B1-F1
#
_cell.length_a   1.000
_cell.length_b   1.000
_cell.length_c   1.000
_cell.angle_alpha   90.00
_cell.angle_beta   90.00
_cell.angle_gamma   90.00
#
_symmetry.space_group_name_H-M   'P 1'
#
loop_
_entity.id
_entity.type
_entity.pdbx_description
1 polymer ?
#
loop_
_entity_poly.entity_id
_entity_poly.type
_entity_poly.pdbx_seq_one_letter_code
_entity_poly.pdbx_strand_id
1 'polypeptide(L)'
;MSGNIRILRKKLGLTQENLAQKLGKTKATVSDYEKGKSLPPLDMLLMMCEIFQANLDNLVNKDLQSEAHSLGAPLSRPAPPEQGLYNRLLVLKLEEVAQALKERDPEEYRRLRLDEVIGKED
;
A
#
# COMPACT_ATOMS: atom_id res chain seq x y z
N MET A 1 -16.92 3.56 0.68
CA MET A 1 -17.26 2.18 0.24
C MET A 1 -16.86 1.83 -1.20
N SER A 2 -17.50 2.34 -2.27
CA SER A 2 -17.37 1.76 -3.63
C SER A 2 -15.94 1.79 -4.20
N GLY A 3 -15.16 2.85 -3.97
CA GLY A 3 -13.77 2.94 -4.41
C GLY A 3 -12.79 2.01 -3.68
N ASN A 4 -13.08 1.63 -2.43
CA ASN A 4 -12.11 0.99 -1.54
C ASN A 4 -11.85 -0.47 -1.89
N ILE A 5 -12.90 -1.22 -2.24
CA ILE A 5 -12.78 -2.63 -2.66
C ILE A 5 -11.87 -2.72 -3.90
N ARG A 6 -12.06 -1.81 -4.85
CA ARG A 6 -11.23 -1.74 -6.07
C ARG A 6 -9.77 -1.39 -5.75
N ILE A 7 -9.55 -0.44 -4.84
CA ILE A 7 -8.21 -0.05 -4.40
C ILE A 7 -7.51 -1.22 -3.71
N LEU A 8 -8.15 -1.87 -2.74
CA LEU A 8 -7.59 -2.99 -1.98
C LEU A 8 -7.32 -4.21 -2.87
N ARG A 9 -8.27 -4.53 -3.78
CA ARG A 9 -8.07 -5.58 -4.78
C ARG A 9 -6.85 -5.31 -5.65
N LYS A 10 -6.71 -4.08 -6.17
CA LYS A 10 -5.56 -3.68 -6.98
C LYS A 10 -4.25 -3.69 -6.20
N LYS A 11 -4.25 -3.28 -4.92
CA LYS A 11 -3.08 -3.34 -4.03
C LYS A 11 -2.54 -4.77 -3.85
N LEU A 12 -3.40 -5.78 -4.04
CA LEU A 12 -3.02 -7.20 -4.01
C LEU A 12 -2.74 -7.80 -5.39
N GLY A 13 -2.80 -7.01 -6.47
CA GLY A 13 -2.62 -7.51 -7.84
C GLY A 13 -3.75 -8.45 -8.31
N LEU A 14 -4.89 -8.48 -7.61
CA LEU A 14 -5.98 -9.38 -7.95
C LEU A 14 -6.82 -8.81 -9.11
N THR A 15 -7.20 -9.67 -10.06
CA THR A 15 -8.25 -9.34 -11.02
C THR A 15 -9.64 -9.44 -10.36
N GLN A 16 -10.67 -8.85 -10.96
CA GLN A 16 -12.05 -9.03 -10.48
C GLN A 16 -12.45 -10.51 -10.49
N GLU A 17 -11.97 -11.28 -11.46
CA GLU A 17 -12.13 -12.74 -11.56
C GLU A 17 -11.52 -13.44 -10.34
N ASN A 18 -10.28 -13.10 -9.96
CA ASN A 18 -9.59 -13.76 -8.85
C ASN A 18 -10.24 -13.44 -7.50
N LEU A 19 -10.67 -12.20 -7.30
CA LEU A 19 -11.40 -11.84 -6.09
C LEU A 19 -12.75 -12.56 -6.03
N ALA A 20 -13.46 -12.66 -7.17
CA ALA A 20 -14.72 -13.37 -7.27
C ALA A 20 -14.56 -14.86 -6.92
N GLN A 21 -13.53 -15.52 -7.44
CA GLN A 21 -13.20 -16.91 -7.09
C GLN A 21 -12.95 -17.08 -5.58
N LYS A 22 -12.18 -16.17 -4.97
CA LYS A 22 -11.90 -16.22 -3.52
C LYS A 22 -13.15 -16.01 -2.66
N LEU A 23 -14.12 -15.23 -3.13
CA LEU A 23 -15.37 -14.96 -2.43
C LEU A 23 -16.49 -15.97 -2.78
N GLY A 24 -16.24 -16.93 -3.69
CA GLY A 24 -17.27 -17.81 -4.22
C GLY A 24 -18.38 -17.07 -4.97
N LYS A 25 -18.05 -15.97 -5.64
CA LYS A 25 -18.97 -15.10 -6.41
C LYS A 25 -18.58 -15.01 -7.87
N THR A 26 -19.40 -14.31 -8.65
CA THR A 26 -19.11 -14.00 -10.05
C THR A 26 -18.34 -12.68 -10.18
N LYS A 27 -17.58 -12.53 -11.28
CA LYS A 27 -16.92 -11.28 -11.63
C LYS A 27 -17.90 -10.09 -11.69
N ALA A 28 -19.11 -10.34 -12.20
CA ALA A 28 -20.16 -9.33 -12.28
C ALA A 28 -20.56 -8.82 -10.89
N THR A 29 -20.75 -9.73 -9.92
CA THR A 29 -21.05 -9.41 -8.53
C THR A 29 -19.97 -8.53 -7.90
N VAL A 30 -18.69 -8.87 -8.10
CA VAL A 30 -17.56 -8.05 -7.63
C VAL A 30 -17.53 -6.67 -8.32
N SER A 31 -17.83 -6.61 -9.62
CA SER A 31 -17.92 -5.36 -10.37
C SER A 31 -19.04 -4.45 -9.82
N ASP A 32 -20.17 -5.03 -9.44
CA ASP A 32 -21.29 -4.29 -8.84
C ASP A 32 -20.94 -3.77 -7.45
N TYR A 33 -20.20 -4.53 -6.64
CA TYR A 33 -19.66 -4.08 -5.36
C TYR A 33 -18.70 -2.90 -5.53
N GLU A 34 -17.76 -2.99 -6.48
CA GLU A 34 -16.80 -1.91 -6.77
C GLU A 34 -17.45 -0.65 -7.35
N LYS A 35 -18.59 -0.80 -8.04
CA LYS A 35 -19.35 0.34 -8.58
C LYS A 35 -20.38 0.90 -7.60
N GLY A 36 -20.55 0.26 -6.44
CA GLY A 36 -21.59 0.63 -5.47
C GLY A 36 -23.01 0.36 -5.96
N LYS A 37 -23.18 -0.48 -6.99
CA LYS A 37 -24.50 -0.90 -7.48
C LYS A 37 -25.18 -1.91 -6.56
N SER A 38 -24.39 -2.68 -5.82
CA SER A 38 -24.85 -3.63 -4.83
C SER A 38 -23.96 -3.53 -3.60
N LEU A 39 -24.55 -3.74 -2.41
CA LEU A 39 -23.82 -3.80 -1.16
C LEU A 39 -23.39 -5.24 -0.89
N PRO A 40 -22.11 -5.49 -0.58
CA PRO A 40 -21.69 -6.81 -0.12
C PRO A 40 -22.37 -7.12 1.22
N PRO A 41 -22.93 -8.33 1.41
CA PRO A 41 -23.44 -8.76 2.69
C PRO A 41 -22.31 -8.94 3.72
N LEU A 42 -22.67 -8.98 5.01
CA LEU A 42 -21.71 -8.93 6.12
C LEU A 42 -20.66 -10.05 6.07
N ASP A 43 -21.07 -11.27 5.72
CA ASP A 43 -20.21 -12.42 5.48
C ASP A 43 -19.15 -12.14 4.40
N MET A 44 -19.53 -11.48 3.31
CA MET A 44 -18.59 -11.09 2.25
C MET A 44 -17.65 -9.98 2.71
N LEU A 45 -18.13 -9.03 3.53
CA LEU A 45 -17.29 -7.98 4.10
C LEU A 45 -16.22 -8.58 5.01
N LEU A 46 -16.57 -9.55 5.86
CA LEU A 46 -15.62 -10.26 6.72
C LEU A 46 -14.57 -11.03 5.90
N MET A 47 -15.00 -11.79 4.89
CA MET A 47 -14.05 -12.47 4.00
C MET A 47 -13.16 -11.49 3.25
N MET A 48 -13.69 -10.35 2.81
CA MET A 48 -12.87 -9.30 2.19
C MET A 48 -11.86 -8.73 3.19
N CYS A 49 -12.22 -8.52 4.45
CA CYS A 49 -11.30 -8.09 5.49
C CYS A 49 -10.14 -9.09 5.67
N GLU A 50 -10.41 -10.39 5.67
CA GLU A 50 -9.39 -11.44 5.73
C GLU A 50 -8.49 -11.45 4.49
N ILE A 51 -9.08 -11.42 3.28
CA ILE A 51 -8.34 -11.42 2.01
C ILE A 51 -7.46 -10.18 1.88
N PHE A 52 -7.98 -9.03 2.30
CA PHE A 52 -7.29 -7.75 2.18
C PHE A 52 -6.35 -7.46 3.35
N GLN A 53 -6.40 -8.26 4.41
CA GLN A 53 -5.74 -8.01 5.69
C GLN A 53 -6.04 -6.58 6.18
N ALA A 54 -7.32 -6.21 6.13
CA ALA A 54 -7.79 -4.85 6.40
C ALA A 54 -9.03 -4.89 7.30
N ASN A 55 -9.13 -3.94 8.21
CA ASN A 55 -10.30 -3.83 9.08
C ASN A 55 -11.52 -3.31 8.31
N LEU A 56 -12.72 -3.58 8.83
CA LEU A 56 -13.98 -3.18 8.19
C LEU A 56 -14.04 -1.66 7.93
N ASP A 57 -13.47 -0.85 8.83
CA ASP A 57 -13.37 0.60 8.63
C ASP A 57 -12.57 1.01 7.40
N ASN A 58 -11.52 0.25 7.05
CA ASN A 58 -10.75 0.49 5.82
C ASN A 58 -11.56 0.15 4.56
N LEU A 59 -12.53 -0.75 4.67
CA LEU A 59 -13.46 -1.11 3.60
C LEU A 59 -14.56 -0.05 3.44
N VAL A 60 -15.11 0.40 4.57
CA VAL A 60 -16.37 1.11 4.63
C VAL A 60 -16.20 2.62 4.74
N ASN A 61 -15.42 3.06 5.73
CA ASN A 61 -15.41 4.42 6.26
C ASN A 61 -14.24 5.27 5.78
N LYS A 62 -13.08 4.68 5.48
CA LYS A 62 -11.93 5.46 5.01
C LYS A 62 -12.04 5.79 3.54
N ASP A 63 -12.04 7.07 3.20
CA ASP A 63 -11.76 7.51 1.84
C ASP A 63 -10.26 7.24 1.59
N LEU A 64 -9.89 6.04 1.12
CA LEU A 64 -8.49 5.63 0.91
C LEU A 64 -7.76 6.50 -0.13
N GLN A 65 -8.46 7.44 -0.77
CA GLN A 65 -7.90 8.48 -1.61
C GLN A 65 -7.10 9.53 -0.79
N SER A 66 -7.38 9.70 0.51
CA SER A 66 -6.77 10.74 1.35
C SER A 66 -5.54 10.28 2.17
N GLU A 67 -5.32 8.97 2.33
CA GLU A 67 -4.21 8.43 3.16
C GLU A 67 -2.86 8.31 2.43
N ALA A 68 -2.71 8.82 1.21
CA ALA A 68 -1.39 8.93 0.59
C ALA A 68 -0.43 9.89 1.37
N HIS A 69 -0.92 10.59 2.41
CA HIS A 69 -0.20 11.66 3.09
C HIS A 69 0.01 11.49 4.60
N SER A 70 -0.09 10.31 5.23
CA SER A 70 0.16 10.23 6.68
C SER A 70 0.78 8.91 7.17
N LEU A 71 2.12 8.95 7.29
CA LEU A 71 2.98 8.41 8.36
C LEU A 71 2.88 6.92 8.78
N GLY A 72 3.91 6.16 8.38
CA GLY A 72 4.72 5.33 9.27
C GLY A 72 4.17 3.99 9.80
N ALA A 73 4.35 2.89 9.06
CA ALA A 73 4.58 1.51 9.56
C ALA A 73 4.84 0.54 8.38
N PRO A 74 5.58 -0.57 8.58
CA PRO A 74 6.53 -1.13 7.61
C PRO A 74 5.88 -1.97 6.50
N LEU A 75 6.31 -1.71 5.27
CA LEU A 75 5.95 -2.44 4.06
C LEU A 75 6.60 -3.84 4.05
N SER A 76 5.86 -4.86 4.47
CA SER A 76 6.14 -6.25 4.06
C SER A 76 5.14 -6.64 2.96
N ARG A 77 5.40 -6.20 1.73
CA ARG A 77 4.80 -6.75 0.50
C ARG A 77 5.87 -6.74 -0.60
N PRO A 78 5.93 -7.77 -1.44
CA PRO A 78 6.85 -7.78 -2.57
C PRO A 78 6.48 -6.66 -3.53
N ALA A 79 7.48 -5.86 -3.88
CA ALA A 79 7.36 -4.73 -4.78
C ALA A 79 6.77 -5.15 -6.16
N PRO A 80 5.77 -4.43 -6.73
CA PRO A 80 5.45 -4.45 -8.14
C PRO A 80 6.71 -4.44 -9.03
N PRO A 81 6.67 -5.04 -10.23
CA PRO A 81 7.85 -5.16 -11.09
C PRO A 81 8.55 -3.83 -11.43
N GLU A 82 7.84 -2.69 -11.39
CA GLU A 82 8.41 -1.35 -11.58
C GLU A 82 8.80 -0.64 -10.27
N GLN A 83 8.35 -1.12 -9.10
CA GLN A 83 8.77 -0.57 -7.81
C GLN A 83 10.26 -0.80 -7.57
N GLY A 84 10.89 -1.79 -8.20
CA GLY A 84 12.34 -1.95 -8.15
C GLY A 84 13.07 -0.70 -8.64
N LEU A 85 12.60 -0.10 -9.74
CA LEU A 85 13.19 1.13 -10.29
C LEU A 85 12.88 2.35 -9.42
N TYR A 86 11.66 2.45 -8.92
CA TYR A 86 11.24 3.55 -8.04
C TYR A 86 11.98 3.52 -6.70
N ASN A 87 12.06 2.35 -6.06
CA ASN A 87 12.80 2.16 -4.81
C ASN A 87 14.29 2.45 -5.04
N ARG A 88 14.85 2.02 -6.17
CA ARG A 88 16.25 2.31 -6.52
C ARG A 88 16.48 3.81 -6.76
N LEU A 89 15.57 4.50 -7.43
CA LEU A 89 15.63 5.95 -7.64
C LEU A 89 15.49 6.71 -6.31
N LEU A 90 14.61 6.25 -5.41
CA LEU A 90 14.44 6.80 -4.08
C LEU A 90 15.69 6.64 -3.23
N VAL A 91 16.33 5.47 -3.24
CA VAL A 91 17.59 5.23 -2.53
C VAL A 91 18.67 6.17 -3.06
N LEU A 92 18.81 6.30 -4.39
CA LEU A 92 19.77 7.25 -4.99
C LEU A 92 19.51 8.70 -4.58
N LYS A 93 18.23 9.13 -4.53
CA LYS A 93 17.89 10.48 -4.05
C LYS A 93 18.13 10.67 -2.55
N LEU A 94 17.91 9.63 -1.75
CA LEU A 94 18.17 9.67 -0.31
C LEU A 94 19.66 9.79 -0.04
N GLU A 95 20.50 9.02 -0.76
CA GLU A 95 21.96 9.12 -0.69
C GLU A 95 22.44 10.53 -1.05
N GLU A 96 21.92 11.11 -2.14
CA GLU A 96 22.23 12.48 -2.58
C GLU A 96 21.89 13.52 -1.50
N VAL A 97 20.67 13.45 -0.95
CA VAL A 97 20.23 14.37 0.11
C VAL A 97 21.04 14.18 1.38
N ALA A 98 21.37 12.95 1.74
CA ALA A 98 22.16 12.66 2.92
C ALA A 98 23.60 13.16 2.79
N GLN A 99 24.19 13.08 1.60
CA GLN A 99 25.52 13.61 1.34
C GLN A 99 25.55 15.14 1.36
N ALA A 100 24.55 15.78 0.76
CA ALA A 100 24.37 17.24 0.87
C ALA A 100 24.16 17.70 2.32
N LEU A 101 23.45 16.91 3.14
CA LEU A 101 23.29 17.19 4.56
C LEU A 101 24.60 17.01 5.33
N LYS A 102 25.40 15.99 5.01
CA LYS A 102 26.71 15.73 5.61
C LYS A 102 27.69 16.89 5.38
N GLU A 103 27.63 17.51 4.20
CA GLU A 103 28.47 18.67 3.85
C GLU A 103 27.97 19.96 4.48
N ARG A 104 26.65 20.16 4.57
CA ARG A 104 26.03 21.40 5.03
C ARG A 104 25.87 21.48 6.54
N ASP A 105 25.53 20.36 7.18
CA ASP A 105 25.31 20.25 8.63
C ASP A 105 25.73 18.85 9.16
N PRO A 106 27.02 18.69 9.48
CA PRO A 106 27.58 17.42 9.95
C PRO A 106 27.04 16.96 11.31
N GLU A 107 26.56 17.88 12.15
CA GLU A 107 25.99 17.56 13.47
C GLU A 107 24.61 16.94 13.31
N GLU A 108 23.76 17.53 12.46
CA GLU A 108 22.43 17.01 12.17
C GLU A 108 22.50 15.64 11.48
N TYR A 109 23.46 15.46 10.57
CA TYR A 109 23.74 14.18 9.93
C TYR A 109 24.07 13.07 10.95
N ARG A 110 24.92 13.38 11.94
CA ARG A 110 25.28 12.46 13.04
C ARG A 110 24.11 12.22 14.00
N ARG A 111 23.33 13.26 14.32
CA ARG A 111 22.15 13.17 15.18
C ARG A 111 21.10 12.21 14.62
N LEU A 112 20.93 12.24 13.30
CA LEU A 112 19.98 11.38 12.58
C LEU A 112 20.52 9.97 12.30
N ARG A 113 21.79 9.68 12.65
CA ARG A 113 22.45 8.38 12.42
C ARG A 113 22.31 7.89 10.98
N LEU A 114 22.43 8.80 10.02
CA LEU A 114 22.23 8.47 8.61
C LEU A 114 23.25 7.45 8.08
N ASP A 115 24.41 7.31 8.72
CA ASP A 115 25.37 6.23 8.43
C ASP A 115 24.77 4.82 8.64
N GLU A 116 23.90 4.63 9.65
CA GLU A 116 23.22 3.36 9.94
C GLU A 116 22.05 3.09 8.97
N VAL A 117 21.43 4.15 8.44
CA VAL A 117 20.25 4.07 7.56
C VAL A 117 20.65 3.83 6.09
N ILE A 118 21.83 4.32 5.68
CA ILE A 118 22.34 4.26 4.31
C ILE A 118 23.37 3.11 4.15
N GLY A 119 23.88 2.59 5.27
CA GLY A 119 24.78 1.44 5.28
C GLY A 119 24.12 0.20 4.69
N LYS A 120 24.63 -0.25 3.54
CA LYS A 120 24.34 -1.56 2.95
C LYS A 120 24.68 -2.64 3.98
N GLU A 121 23.73 -3.52 4.28
CA GLU A 121 24.08 -4.87 4.76
C GLU A 121 25.06 -5.48 3.72
N ASP A 122 26.16 -6.04 4.25
CA ASP A 122 27.37 -6.48 3.53
C ASP A 122 27.14 -7.27 2.22
#